data_AF-A0A7X9AW66-F1
#
_entry.id   AF-A0A7X9AW66-F1
#
_cell.length_a   1.000
_cell.length_b   1.000
_cell.length_c   1.000
_cell.angle_alpha   90.00
_cell.angle_beta   90.00
_cell.angle_gamma   90.00
#
_symmetry.space_group_name_H-M   'P 1'
#
loop_
_entity.id
_entity.type
_entity.pdbx_description
1 polymer ?
#
loop_
_entity_poly.entity_id
_entity_poly.type
_entity_poly.pdbx_seq_one_letter_code
_entity_poly.pdbx_strand_id
1 'polypeptide(L)'
;MSKLLIGWASRDVSTNKPVNIPGQFHMRISEGVLDPLTLTALVVDNGKDLVAFLSIDLVVMRSGLLDDIRRKVQAVKPDFPVLKILASATHTHTGASHYEDGQSAWVSASSTAPVQTVPHD
;
A
#
# COMPACT_ATOMS: atom_id res chain seq x y z
N MET A 1 -23.62 2.03 25.06
CA MET A 1 -22.66 1.70 23.97
C MET A 1 -23.25 2.21 22.66
N SER A 2 -22.49 2.95 21.84
CA SER A 2 -22.94 3.34 20.50
C SER A 2 -22.95 2.10 19.59
N LYS A 3 -23.91 2.07 18.65
CA LYS A 3 -23.99 1.03 17.62
C LYS A 3 -22.76 1.15 16.72
N LEU A 4 -22.05 0.04 16.49
CA LEU A 4 -21.01 -0.03 15.47
C LEU A 4 -21.62 -0.42 14.12
N LEU A 5 -21.26 0.32 13.10
CA LEU A 5 -21.51 0.03 11.70
C LEU A 5 -20.21 -0.45 11.07
N ILE A 6 -20.28 -1.53 10.30
CA ILE A 6 -19.13 -2.15 9.67
C ILE A 6 -19.45 -2.28 8.18
N GLY A 7 -18.56 -1.78 7.33
CA GLY A 7 -18.61 -1.96 5.89
C GLY A 7 -17.27 -2.45 5.38
N TRP A 8 -17.27 -3.42 4.48
CA TRP A 8 -16.05 -3.86 3.81
C TRP A 8 -16.28 -4.03 2.31
N ALA A 9 -15.20 -3.90 1.55
CA ALA A 9 -15.18 -4.20 0.12
C ALA A 9 -13.78 -4.68 -0.28
N SER A 10 -13.72 -5.58 -1.25
CA SER A 10 -12.45 -6.02 -1.86
C SER A 10 -12.48 -5.78 -3.36
N ARG A 11 -11.33 -5.46 -3.93
CA ARG A 11 -11.12 -5.24 -5.37
C ARG A 11 -9.86 -5.94 -5.83
N ASP A 12 -9.95 -6.56 -7.00
CA ASP A 12 -8.78 -7.03 -7.75
C ASP A 12 -7.99 -5.82 -8.26
N VAL A 13 -6.70 -5.80 -7.97
CA VAL A 13 -5.73 -4.77 -8.37
C VAL A 13 -4.59 -5.35 -9.22
N SER A 14 -4.78 -6.56 -9.74
CA SER A 14 -3.81 -7.26 -10.60
C SER A 14 -3.56 -6.54 -11.92
N THR A 15 -2.42 -6.83 -12.55
CA THR A 15 -2.06 -6.34 -13.88
C THR A 15 -1.46 -7.46 -14.71
N ASN A 16 -1.85 -7.53 -15.98
CA ASN A 16 -1.23 -8.43 -16.98
C ASN A 16 -0.05 -7.76 -17.70
N LYS A 17 0.29 -6.52 -17.35
CA LYS A 17 1.45 -5.83 -17.94
C LYS A 17 2.74 -6.38 -17.34
N PRO A 18 3.84 -6.44 -18.12
CA PRO A 18 5.17 -6.71 -17.57
C PRO A 18 5.48 -5.67 -16.48
N VAL A 19 5.66 -6.13 -15.25
CA VAL A 19 5.97 -5.29 -14.09
C VAL A 19 6.96 -6.01 -13.19
N ASN A 20 7.88 -5.27 -12.58
CA ASN A 20 8.81 -5.86 -11.63
C ASN A 20 8.07 -6.40 -10.39
N ILE A 21 8.51 -7.55 -9.87
CA ILE A 21 7.99 -8.22 -8.67
C ILE A 21 9.05 -8.15 -7.57
N PRO A 22 9.01 -7.13 -6.69
CA PRO A 22 10.01 -6.93 -5.66
C PRO A 22 9.96 -8.01 -4.54
N GLY A 23 11.03 -8.11 -3.76
CA GLY A 23 11.10 -8.95 -2.56
C GLY A 23 12.21 -10.01 -2.56
N GLN A 24 12.64 -10.51 -3.72
CA GLN A 24 13.67 -11.57 -3.82
C GLN A 24 15.08 -11.04 -4.13
N PHE A 25 15.32 -9.74 -3.95
CA PHE A 25 16.63 -9.09 -4.15
C PHE A 25 17.27 -9.25 -5.55
N HIS A 26 16.49 -9.69 -6.54
CA HIS A 26 16.82 -9.65 -7.96
C HIS A 26 15.58 -9.22 -8.75
N MET A 27 15.79 -8.75 -9.99
CA MET A 27 14.69 -8.37 -10.87
C MET A 27 13.89 -9.61 -11.30
N ARG A 28 12.56 -9.51 -11.23
CA ARG A 28 11.62 -10.51 -11.75
C ARG A 28 10.52 -9.76 -12.45
N ILE A 29 10.31 -10.03 -13.73
CA ILE A 29 9.23 -9.40 -14.48
C ILE A 29 8.05 -10.36 -14.49
N SER A 30 6.86 -9.85 -14.14
CA SER A 30 5.64 -10.63 -14.19
C SER A 30 5.35 -11.14 -15.60
N GLU A 31 5.05 -12.44 -15.72
CA GLU A 31 4.62 -13.10 -16.95
C GLU A 31 3.10 -13.32 -16.98
N GLY A 32 2.38 -12.94 -15.91
CA GLY A 32 0.94 -13.11 -15.80
C GLY A 32 0.45 -13.16 -14.35
N VAL A 33 -0.85 -13.40 -14.20
CA VAL A 33 -1.54 -13.50 -12.90
C VAL A 33 -1.90 -14.96 -12.65
N LEU A 34 -1.31 -15.57 -11.62
CA LEU A 34 -1.69 -16.92 -11.16
C LEU A 34 -2.93 -16.84 -10.26
N ASP A 35 -2.85 -16.00 -9.24
CA ASP A 35 -3.91 -15.66 -8.30
C ASP A 35 -4.09 -14.12 -8.26
N PRO A 36 -5.33 -13.61 -8.09
CA PRO A 36 -5.56 -12.17 -8.05
C PRO A 36 -4.90 -11.51 -6.84
N LEU A 37 -4.22 -10.39 -7.07
CA LEU A 37 -3.79 -9.46 -6.04
C LEU A 37 -4.97 -8.58 -5.62
N THR A 38 -5.24 -8.48 -4.33
CA THR A 38 -6.40 -7.77 -3.82
C THR A 38 -6.06 -6.55 -2.97
N LEU A 39 -6.96 -5.58 -3.01
CA LEU A 39 -7.06 -4.52 -2.01
C LEU A 39 -8.38 -4.71 -1.28
N THR A 40 -8.31 -4.88 0.05
CA THR A 40 -9.49 -4.97 0.91
C THR A 40 -9.57 -3.77 1.82
N ALA A 41 -10.69 -3.06 1.78
CA ALA A 41 -11.01 -1.95 2.66
C ALA A 41 -12.04 -2.39 3.71
N LEU A 42 -11.79 -2.03 4.97
CA LEU A 42 -12.70 -2.19 6.09
C LEU A 42 -12.92 -0.82 6.74
N VAL A 43 -14.17 -0.39 6.85
CA VAL A 43 -14.57 0.83 7.54
C VAL A 43 -15.36 0.45 8.79
N VAL A 44 -14.96 1.02 9.92
CA VAL A 44 -15.65 0.89 11.20
C VAL A 44 -16.11 2.27 11.63
N ASP A 45 -17.41 2.43 11.88
CA ASP A 45 -18.06 3.70 12.21
C ASP A 45 -18.98 3.52 13.43
N ASN A 46 -19.02 4.49 14.34
CA ASN A 46 -19.89 4.48 15.50
C ASN A 46 -21.00 5.56 15.48
N GLY A 47 -21.19 6.23 14.34
CA GLY A 47 -22.10 7.35 14.10
C GLY A 47 -21.57 8.72 14.50
N LYS A 48 -20.40 8.79 15.15
CA LYS A 48 -19.71 10.04 15.53
C LYS A 48 -18.31 10.12 14.95
N ASP A 49 -17.65 8.98 14.81
CA ASP A 49 -16.32 8.85 14.23
C ASP A 49 -16.17 7.53 13.47
N LEU A 50 -15.23 7.52 12.53
CA LEU A 50 -14.89 6.36 11.70
C LEU A 50 -13.37 6.17 11.56
N VAL A 51 -12.98 4.95 11.24
CA VAL A 51 -11.63 4.58 10.81
C VAL A 51 -11.72 3.63 9.62
N ALA A 52 -10.79 3.76 8.68
CA ALA A 52 -10.67 2.87 7.53
C ALA A 52 -9.33 2.13 7.55
N PHE A 53 -9.38 0.82 7.39
CA PHE A 53 -8.22 -0.06 7.27
C PHE A 53 -8.14 -0.59 5.85
N LEU A 54 -6.96 -0.51 5.25
CA LEU A 54 -6.66 -1.10 3.95
C LEU A 54 -5.64 -2.22 4.13
N SER A 55 -5.93 -3.40 3.59
CA SER A 55 -4.97 -4.49 3.38
C SER A 55 -4.73 -4.62 1.89
N ILE A 56 -3.47 -4.50 1.46
CA ILE A 56 -3.11 -4.44 0.04
C ILE A 56 -2.04 -5.49 -0.26
N ASP A 57 -2.27 -6.30 -1.30
CA ASP A 57 -1.31 -7.31 -1.76
C ASP A 57 -0.11 -6.69 -2.47
N LEU A 58 0.84 -6.24 -1.66
CA LEU A 58 2.11 -5.65 -2.05
C LEU A 58 3.23 -6.17 -1.14
N VAL A 59 4.48 -6.02 -1.55
CA VAL A 59 5.63 -6.33 -0.68
C VAL A 59 5.77 -5.30 0.44
N VAL A 60 5.63 -4.01 0.16
CA VAL A 60 5.77 -2.94 1.16
C VAL A 60 4.92 -1.75 0.72
N MET A 61 4.65 -0.80 1.62
CA MET A 61 4.14 0.51 1.25
C MET A 61 5.28 1.54 1.33
N ARG A 62 5.55 2.23 0.22
CA ARG A 62 6.65 3.21 0.07
C ARG A 62 6.24 4.30 -0.92
N SER A 63 7.11 5.30 -1.09
CA SER A 63 7.03 6.30 -2.17
C SER A 63 5.73 7.11 -2.16
N GLY A 64 5.28 7.54 -0.98
CA GLY A 64 4.08 8.39 -0.87
C GLY A 64 2.76 7.70 -1.23
N LEU A 65 2.74 6.36 -1.41
CA LEU A 65 1.53 5.64 -1.84
C LEU A 65 0.30 5.94 -0.98
N LEU A 66 0.47 6.01 0.35
CA LEU A 66 -0.66 6.34 1.24
C LEU A 66 -1.13 7.78 1.05
N ASP A 67 -0.23 8.73 0.82
CA ASP A 67 -0.58 10.12 0.58
C ASP A 67 -1.31 10.27 -0.76
N ASP A 68 -0.91 9.51 -1.77
CA ASP A 68 -1.60 9.43 -3.05
C ASP A 68 -2.99 8.80 -2.94
N ILE A 69 -3.13 7.73 -2.14
CA ILE A 69 -4.44 7.14 -1.84
C ILE A 69 -5.32 8.19 -1.18
N ARG A 70 -4.83 8.87 -0.14
CA ARG A 70 -5.57 9.92 0.57
C ARG A 70 -5.98 11.06 -0.34
N ARG A 71 -5.07 11.55 -1.19
CA ARG A 71 -5.34 12.60 -2.18
C ARG A 71 -6.42 12.18 -3.17
N LYS A 72 -6.37 10.95 -3.69
CA LYS A 72 -7.39 10.42 -4.62
C LYS A 72 -8.74 10.22 -3.93
N VAL A 73 -8.76 9.73 -2.70
CA VAL A 73 -10.00 9.59 -1.91
C VAL A 73 -10.62 10.96 -1.65
N GLN A 74 -9.82 11.94 -1.23
CA GLN A 74 -10.28 13.31 -0.98
C GLN A 74 -10.92 13.95 -2.22
N ALA A 75 -10.35 13.70 -3.40
CA ALA A 75 -10.88 14.23 -4.66
C ALA A 75 -12.27 13.66 -5.01
N VAL A 76 -12.55 12.39 -4.69
CA VAL A 76 -13.82 11.72 -4.99
C VAL A 76 -14.84 11.88 -3.85
N LYS A 77 -14.37 11.97 -2.60
CA LYS A 77 -15.19 12.13 -1.40
C LYS A 77 -14.58 13.20 -0.48
N PRO A 78 -14.84 14.48 -0.74
CA PRO A 78 -14.23 15.59 0.00
C PRO A 78 -14.52 15.60 1.51
N ASP A 79 -15.65 15.04 1.93
CA ASP A 79 -16.00 15.01 3.36
C ASP A 79 -15.40 13.80 4.10
N PHE A 80 -14.66 12.93 3.42
CA PHE A 80 -14.05 11.76 4.05
C PHE A 80 -12.83 12.18 4.88
N PRO A 81 -12.70 11.74 6.15
CA PRO A 81 -11.55 12.09 6.99
C PRO A 81 -10.32 11.25 6.59
N VAL A 82 -9.64 11.61 5.49
CA VAL A 82 -8.56 10.81 4.88
C VAL A 82 -7.37 10.49 5.80
N LEU A 83 -7.13 11.29 6.83
CA LEU A 83 -6.11 11.00 7.84
C LEU A 83 -6.45 9.78 8.72
N LYS A 84 -7.71 9.33 8.71
CA LYS A 84 -8.18 8.12 9.40
C LYS A 84 -8.10 6.86 8.53
N ILE A 85 -7.45 6.96 7.37
CA ILE A 85 -7.07 5.82 6.54
C ILE A 85 -5.74 5.28 7.05
N LEU A 86 -5.77 4.04 7.52
CA LEU A 86 -4.63 3.20 7.85
C LEU A 86 -4.48 2.17 6.75
N ALA A 87 -3.27 1.93 6.28
CA ALA A 87 -3.01 0.98 5.21
C ALA A 87 -1.80 0.12 5.53
N SER A 88 -1.89 -1.17 5.18
CA SER A 88 -0.82 -2.14 5.32
C SER A 88 -0.63 -2.92 4.02
N ALA A 89 0.62 -3.23 3.72
CA ALA A 89 0.96 -4.26 2.75
C ALA A 89 0.89 -5.63 3.43
N THR A 90 0.50 -6.68 2.69
CA THR A 90 0.54 -8.08 3.19
C THR A 90 1.94 -8.67 3.22
N HIS A 91 2.92 -7.97 2.64
CA HIS A 91 4.30 -8.42 2.49
C HIS A 91 4.45 -9.62 1.54
N THR A 92 3.58 -9.71 0.53
CA THR A 92 3.72 -10.74 -0.51
C THR A 92 4.91 -10.44 -1.44
N HIS A 93 5.71 -11.47 -1.73
CA HIS A 93 6.81 -11.42 -2.71
C HIS A 93 6.34 -11.82 -4.12
N THR A 94 5.04 -11.79 -4.38
CA THR A 94 4.44 -12.01 -5.71
C THR A 94 3.62 -10.83 -6.20
N GLY A 95 3.55 -9.74 -5.42
CA GLY A 95 2.85 -8.51 -5.79
C GLY A 95 3.63 -7.63 -6.79
N ALA A 96 2.90 -6.84 -7.57
CA ALA A 96 3.48 -5.87 -8.49
C ALA A 96 4.22 -4.73 -7.75
N SER A 97 5.32 -4.25 -8.32
CA SER A 97 5.99 -3.02 -7.88
C SER A 97 5.08 -1.80 -8.11
N HIS A 98 5.05 -0.90 -7.13
CA HIS A 98 4.45 0.43 -7.21
C HIS A 98 5.49 1.56 -7.06
N TYR A 99 6.79 1.22 -7.10
CA TYR A 99 7.87 2.21 -7.01
C TYR A 99 7.94 3.05 -8.29
N GLU A 100 8.20 4.35 -8.16
CA GLU A 100 8.55 5.19 -9.29
C GLU A 100 9.97 4.85 -9.77
N ASP A 101 10.15 4.66 -11.08
CA ASP A 101 11.43 4.28 -11.72
C ASP A 101 12.54 5.34 -11.57
N GLY A 102 12.23 6.53 -11.03
CA GLY A 102 13.16 7.65 -10.87
C GLY A 102 13.94 7.69 -9.54
N GLN A 103 13.61 6.82 -8.58
CA GLN A 103 14.32 6.69 -7.30
C GLN A 103 14.91 5.29 -7.23
N SER A 104 16.21 5.16 -6.96
CA SER A 104 16.84 3.84 -6.92
C SER A 104 16.09 2.96 -5.91
N ALA A 105 15.95 1.67 -6.20
CA ALA A 105 15.37 0.70 -5.26
C ALA A 105 16.08 0.66 -3.88
N TRP A 106 17.24 1.34 -3.80
CA TRP A 106 18.10 1.52 -2.63
C TRP A 106 17.97 2.88 -1.94
N VAL A 107 17.33 3.89 -2.54
CA VAL A 107 16.81 5.04 -1.78
C VAL A 107 15.54 4.55 -1.09
N SER A 108 15.75 3.70 -0.09
CA SER A 108 14.69 3.36 0.82
C SER A 108 14.18 4.66 1.40
N ALA A 109 12.89 4.94 1.28
CA ALA A 109 12.18 5.76 2.25
C ALA A 109 12.15 5.08 3.64
N SER A 110 13.18 4.29 3.96
CA SER A 110 13.49 3.85 5.30
C SER A 110 14.07 5.06 6.02
N SER A 111 13.58 5.33 7.22
CA SER A 111 14.25 6.22 8.17
C SER A 111 15.57 5.61 8.68
N THR A 112 15.86 4.35 8.35
CA THR A 112 17.14 3.71 8.63
C THR A 112 18.18 4.19 7.63
N ALA A 113 19.22 4.85 8.14
CA ALA A 113 20.37 5.29 7.35
C ALA A 113 20.99 4.09 6.58
N PRO A 114 21.43 4.27 5.32
CA PRO A 114 22.23 3.27 4.62
C PRO A 114 23.40 2.83 5.51
N VAL A 115 23.70 1.52 5.55
CA VAL A 115 24.78 0.99 6.40
C VAL A 115 26.11 1.74 6.17
N GLN A 116 26.35 2.15 4.93
CA GLN A 116 27.53 2.92 4.51
C GLN A 116 27.62 4.34 5.11
N THR A 117 26.52 4.85 5.67
CA THR A 117 26.43 6.18 6.29
C THR A 117 26.43 6.14 7.81
N VAL A 118 26.48 4.95 8.41
CA VAL A 118 26.60 4.78 9.85
C VAL A 118 28.10 4.79 10.18
N PRO A 119 28.59 5.69 11.06
CA PRO A 119 29.97 5.66 11.51
C PRO A 119 30.30 4.28 12.11
N HIS A 120 31.35 3.66 11.60
CA HIS A 120 31.95 2.47 12.19
C HIS A 120 33.18 2.94 12.96
N ASP A 121 33.09 2.91 14.29
CA ASP A 121 34.26 2.97 15.16
C ASP A 121 35.05 1.65 15.08
#